data_AF-A0A4Q6BM48-F1
#
_entry.id   AF-A0A4Q6BM48-F1
#
_cell.length_a   1.000
_cell.length_b   1.000
_cell.length_c   1.000
_cell.angle_alpha   90.00
_cell.angle_beta   90.00
_cell.angle_gamma   90.00
#
_symmetry.space_group_name_H-M   'P 1'
#
loop_
_entity.id
_entity.type
_entity.pdbx_description
1 polymer ?
#
loop_
_entity_poly.entity_id
_entity_poly.type
_entity_poly.pdbx_seq_one_letter_code
_entity_poly.pdbx_strand_id
1 'polypeptide(L)'
;EVKPYELVSAGLGKPEDFAAQNVEGKYVLVSRGEISFADKAKNAIAAKAAGILFYNNAAGLIHAALTQDGTTMPIAVAMIEQASGEQLKASLQAGKPTQASIVTEKTDYVAFDGTSMATPHVAGVVALIKAANRNLKPAEIKELLKKTAQPLGPNEKNEYGSGLVNAEAAVNAALGK
;
A
#
# COMPACT_ATOMS: atom_id res chain seq x y z
N GLU A 1 -6.69 -23.40 7.76
CA GLU A 1 -5.48 -23.67 8.56
C GLU A 1 -4.34 -22.86 7.98
N VAL A 2 -3.60 -22.13 8.82
CA VAL A 2 -2.49 -21.27 8.37
C VAL A 2 -1.28 -22.17 8.16
N LYS A 3 -0.99 -22.53 6.91
CA LYS A 3 0.14 -23.41 6.57
C LYS A 3 1.43 -22.59 6.47
N PRO A 4 2.51 -22.95 7.20
CA PRO A 4 3.81 -22.33 7.00
C PRO A 4 4.51 -22.92 5.78
N TYR A 5 5.19 -22.04 5.05
CA TYR A 5 6.04 -22.37 3.91
C TYR A 5 7.46 -21.93 4.23
N GLU A 6 8.44 -22.72 3.79
CA GLU A 6 9.84 -22.29 3.79
C GLU A 6 9.97 -20.99 2.99
N LEU A 7 10.70 -20.02 3.54
CA LEU A 7 10.99 -18.76 2.89
C LEU A 7 12.40 -18.79 2.30
N VAL A 8 12.54 -18.41 1.04
CA VAL A 8 13.84 -18.31 0.35
C VAL A 8 14.01 -16.93 -0.28
N SER A 9 15.23 -16.42 -0.30
CA SER A 9 15.52 -15.12 -0.91
C SER A 9 15.55 -15.25 -2.43
N ALA A 10 14.87 -14.36 -3.14
CA ALA A 10 14.86 -14.30 -4.60
C ALA A 10 15.17 -12.89 -5.13
N GLY A 11 16.09 -12.19 -4.47
CA GLY A 11 16.72 -10.97 -4.98
C GLY A 11 15.71 -9.90 -5.41
N LEU A 12 15.80 -9.50 -6.69
CA LEU A 12 14.89 -8.54 -7.32
C LEU A 12 13.80 -9.24 -8.14
N GLY A 13 13.62 -10.55 -8.00
CA GLY A 13 12.58 -11.32 -8.70
C GLY A 13 12.76 -11.35 -10.21
N LYS A 14 14.00 -11.21 -10.69
CA LYS A 14 14.33 -11.46 -12.10
C LYS A 14 14.41 -12.97 -12.35
N PRO A 15 14.26 -13.46 -13.60
CA PRO A 15 14.32 -14.89 -13.89
C PRO A 15 15.58 -15.58 -13.35
N GLU A 16 16.74 -14.91 -13.41
CA GLU A 16 18.02 -15.39 -12.88
C GLU A 16 18.04 -15.55 -11.36
N ASP A 17 17.29 -14.72 -10.61
CA ASP A 17 17.21 -14.82 -9.15
C ASP A 17 16.53 -16.13 -8.71
N PHE A 18 15.58 -16.60 -9.51
CA PHE A 18 14.87 -17.87 -9.26
C PHE A 18 15.68 -19.07 -9.72
N ALA A 19 16.43 -18.97 -10.82
CA ALA A 19 17.28 -20.06 -11.31
C ALA A 19 18.41 -20.40 -10.34
N ALA A 20 18.86 -19.42 -9.54
CA ALA A 20 19.93 -19.60 -8.57
C ALA A 20 19.49 -20.32 -7.27
N GLN A 21 18.19 -20.57 -7.07
CA GLN A 21 17.63 -21.06 -5.81
C GLN A 21 16.60 -22.18 -6.03
N ASN A 22 16.50 -23.13 -5.10
CA ASN A 22 15.39 -24.07 -5.12
C ASN A 22 14.14 -23.43 -4.50
N VAL A 23 13.24 -22.91 -5.34
CA VAL A 23 12.05 -22.14 -4.94
C VAL A 23 10.72 -22.90 -5.11
N GLU A 24 10.73 -24.08 -5.75
CA GLU A 24 9.50 -24.85 -6.04
C GLU A 24 8.77 -25.22 -4.75
N GLY A 25 7.48 -24.83 -4.67
CA GLY A 25 6.64 -25.08 -3.50
C GLY A 25 6.97 -24.23 -2.26
N LYS A 26 7.86 -23.23 -2.38
CA LYS A 26 8.28 -22.34 -1.28
C LYS A 26 7.74 -20.93 -1.44
N TYR A 27 7.82 -20.13 -0.39
CA TYR A 27 7.60 -18.70 -0.49
C TYR A 27 8.90 -17.98 -0.82
N VAL A 28 8.82 -16.94 -1.64
CA VAL A 28 9.99 -16.17 -2.07
C VAL A 28 9.95 -14.75 -1.49
N LEU A 29 11.05 -14.32 -0.87
CA LEU A 29 11.25 -12.94 -0.43
C LEU A 29 11.89 -12.13 -1.54
N VAL A 30 11.22 -11.10 -2.03
CA VAL A 30 11.63 -10.30 -3.19
C VAL A 30 11.65 -8.81 -2.87
N SER A 31 12.74 -8.13 -3.21
CA SER A 31 12.85 -6.67 -3.03
C SER A 31 12.16 -5.89 -4.15
N ARG A 32 11.59 -4.74 -3.81
CA ARG A 32 11.12 -3.75 -4.79
C ARG A 32 12.29 -3.16 -5.58
N GLY A 33 12.14 -3.07 -6.90
CA GLY A 33 13.09 -2.38 -7.78
C GLY A 33 13.16 -3.01 -9.17
N GLU A 34 13.78 -2.28 -10.11
CA GLU A 34 14.13 -2.67 -11.49
C GLU A 34 12.98 -3.11 -12.41
N ILE A 35 12.24 -4.17 -12.07
CA ILE A 35 11.11 -4.70 -12.85
C ILE A 35 9.79 -4.53 -12.10
N SER A 36 8.67 -4.65 -12.81
CA SER A 36 7.34 -4.47 -12.20
C SER A 36 6.99 -5.59 -11.20
N PHE A 37 6.10 -5.31 -10.25
CA PHE A 37 5.58 -6.34 -9.33
C PHE A 37 4.89 -7.48 -10.07
N ALA A 38 4.16 -7.16 -11.13
CA ALA A 38 3.51 -8.14 -11.99
C ALA A 38 4.54 -9.09 -12.63
N ASP A 39 5.65 -8.57 -13.14
CA ASP A 39 6.69 -9.40 -13.76
C ASP A 39 7.43 -10.26 -12.73
N LYS A 40 7.73 -9.71 -11.55
CA LYS A 40 8.29 -10.49 -10.42
C LYS A 40 7.37 -11.65 -10.03
N ALA A 41 6.06 -11.40 -9.94
CA ALA A 41 5.07 -12.42 -9.60
C ALA A 41 4.97 -13.48 -10.70
N LYS A 42 4.96 -13.09 -11.99
CA LYS A 42 4.97 -14.01 -13.13
C LYS A 42 6.22 -14.90 -13.13
N ASN A 43 7.38 -14.35 -12.83
CA ASN A 43 8.63 -15.11 -12.73
C ASN A 43 8.57 -16.13 -11.57
N ALA A 44 8.05 -15.72 -10.41
CA ALA A 44 7.85 -16.63 -9.28
C ALA A 44 6.89 -17.78 -9.62
N ILE A 45 5.79 -17.49 -10.33
CA ILE A 45 4.84 -18.50 -10.83
C ILE A 45 5.52 -19.45 -11.82
N ALA A 46 6.30 -18.93 -12.77
CA ALA A 46 7.03 -19.75 -13.74
C ALA A 46 8.06 -20.66 -13.05
N ALA A 47 8.67 -20.20 -11.95
CA ALA A 47 9.55 -20.98 -11.10
C ALA A 47 8.81 -21.87 -10.07
N LYS A 48 7.47 -21.91 -10.12
CA LYS A 48 6.59 -22.72 -9.26
C LYS A 48 6.71 -22.40 -7.76
N ALA A 49 7.01 -21.16 -7.41
CA ALA A 49 6.89 -20.70 -6.03
C ALA A 49 5.42 -20.81 -5.56
N ALA A 50 5.22 -21.14 -4.28
CA ALA A 50 3.88 -21.22 -3.68
C ALA A 50 3.31 -19.84 -3.30
N GLY A 51 4.16 -18.81 -3.22
CA GLY A 51 3.77 -17.46 -2.82
C GLY A 51 4.95 -16.50 -2.85
N ILE A 52 4.66 -15.21 -2.84
CA ILE A 52 5.65 -14.13 -2.92
C ILE A 52 5.41 -13.09 -1.82
N LEU A 53 6.48 -12.77 -1.11
CA LEU A 53 6.54 -11.74 -0.09
C LEU A 53 7.43 -10.61 -0.61
N PHE A 54 6.82 -9.51 -1.01
CA PHE A 54 7.54 -8.30 -1.40
C PHE A 54 7.94 -7.50 -0.17
N TYR A 55 9.10 -6.85 -0.22
CA TYR A 55 9.45 -5.81 0.75
C TYR A 55 9.88 -4.52 0.04
N ASN A 56 9.56 -3.39 0.67
CA ASN A 56 9.85 -2.09 0.10
C ASN A 56 11.36 -1.82 0.13
N ASN A 57 11.83 -0.96 -0.77
CA ASN A 57 13.22 -0.50 -0.79
C ASN A 57 13.39 0.90 -0.17
N ALA A 58 12.32 1.45 0.39
CA ALA A 58 12.26 2.71 1.10
C ALA A 58 11.29 2.58 2.28
N ALA A 59 11.36 3.53 3.22
CA ALA A 59 10.43 3.59 4.35
C ALA A 59 8.96 3.72 3.87
N GLY A 60 8.05 3.08 4.60
CA GLY A 60 6.61 3.04 4.31
C GLY A 60 6.17 1.81 3.51
N LEU A 61 4.87 1.52 3.55
CA LEU A 61 4.23 0.49 2.74
C LEU A 61 3.72 1.08 1.43
N ILE A 62 3.64 0.23 0.41
CA ILE A 62 3.01 0.54 -0.87
C ILE A 62 2.11 -0.61 -1.29
N HIS A 63 1.04 -0.32 -2.02
CA HIS A 63 0.26 -1.36 -2.67
C HIS A 63 0.89 -1.73 -4.03
N ALA A 64 1.15 -3.02 -4.21
CA ALA A 64 1.66 -3.55 -5.47
C ALA A 64 0.50 -3.77 -6.46
N ALA A 65 0.56 -3.12 -7.62
CA ALA A 65 -0.33 -3.47 -8.73
C ALA A 65 0.16 -4.75 -9.41
N LEU A 66 -0.67 -5.80 -9.40
CA LEU A 66 -0.33 -7.12 -9.95
C LEU A 66 -1.05 -7.43 -11.27
N THR A 67 -2.30 -7.00 -11.40
CA THR A 67 -3.13 -7.19 -12.59
C THR A 67 -3.84 -5.86 -12.90
N GLN A 68 -4.11 -5.62 -14.19
CA GLN A 68 -4.82 -4.42 -14.66
C GLN A 68 -6.22 -4.74 -15.20
N ASP A 69 -6.48 -6.01 -15.47
CA ASP A 69 -7.70 -6.55 -16.06
C ASP A 69 -8.66 -7.15 -15.01
N GLY A 70 -8.33 -7.02 -13.72
CA GLY A 70 -9.12 -7.58 -12.62
C GLY A 70 -8.94 -9.09 -12.42
N THR A 71 -8.00 -9.73 -13.12
CA THR A 71 -7.69 -11.14 -12.90
C THR A 71 -6.98 -11.35 -11.56
N THR A 72 -7.09 -12.57 -11.02
CA THR A 72 -6.41 -12.98 -9.79
C THR A 72 -5.07 -13.64 -10.10
N MET A 73 -4.08 -13.44 -9.23
CA MET A 73 -2.85 -14.23 -9.28
C MET A 73 -3.09 -15.63 -8.69
N PRO A 74 -2.50 -16.70 -9.27
CA PRO A 74 -2.66 -18.07 -8.79
C PRO A 74 -1.83 -18.39 -7.53
N ILE A 75 -1.00 -17.44 -7.07
CA ILE A 75 -0.18 -17.57 -5.86
C ILE A 75 -0.50 -16.43 -4.89
N ALA A 76 -0.29 -16.68 -3.60
CA ALA A 76 -0.45 -15.66 -2.57
C ALA A 76 0.63 -14.58 -2.71
N VAL A 77 0.23 -13.31 -2.62
CA VAL A 77 1.14 -12.15 -2.67
C VAL A 77 0.90 -11.26 -1.46
N ALA A 78 1.97 -10.88 -0.78
CA ALA A 78 1.93 -9.93 0.32
C ALA A 78 3.07 -8.91 0.21
N MET A 79 2.89 -7.75 0.83
CA MET A 79 3.89 -6.67 0.91
C MET A 79 4.20 -6.38 2.38
N ILE A 80 5.49 -6.22 2.70
CA ILE A 80 5.98 -5.80 4.02
C ILE A 80 6.90 -4.58 3.92
N GLU A 81 7.15 -3.96 5.06
CA GLU A 81 8.06 -2.81 5.15
C GLU A 81 9.51 -3.18 4.84
N GLN A 82 10.29 -2.18 4.45
CA GLN A 82 11.72 -2.30 4.19
C GLN A 82 12.47 -2.92 5.38
N ALA A 83 12.24 -2.40 6.60
CA ALA A 83 12.96 -2.84 7.79
C ALA A 83 12.76 -4.35 8.06
N SER A 84 11.51 -4.80 8.01
CA SER A 84 11.15 -6.22 8.17
C SER A 84 11.74 -7.08 7.05
N GLY A 85 11.71 -6.60 5.81
CA GLY A 85 12.29 -7.29 4.66
C GLY A 85 13.80 -7.48 4.77
N GLU A 86 14.54 -6.43 5.15
CA GLU A 86 15.99 -6.53 5.34
C GLU A 86 16.36 -7.44 6.53
N GLN A 87 15.56 -7.45 7.60
CA GLN A 87 15.74 -8.39 8.72
C GLN A 87 15.56 -9.86 8.29
N LEU A 88 14.53 -10.15 7.50
CA LEU A 88 14.30 -11.49 6.95
C LEU A 88 15.42 -11.90 5.99
N LYS A 89 15.83 -10.99 5.10
CA LYS A 89 16.95 -11.21 4.18
C LYS A 89 18.25 -11.51 4.92
N ALA A 90 18.58 -10.75 5.96
CA ALA A 90 19.76 -11.01 6.79
C ALA A 90 19.69 -12.38 7.50
N SER A 91 18.51 -12.77 7.97
CA SER A 91 18.29 -14.09 8.60
C SER A 91 18.50 -15.24 7.61
N LEU A 92 17.99 -15.10 6.39
CA LEU A 92 18.17 -16.06 5.30
C LEU A 92 19.65 -16.17 4.88
N GLN A 93 20.35 -15.05 4.77
CA GLN A 93 21.80 -15.02 4.46
C GLN A 93 22.65 -15.67 5.56
N ALA A 94 22.22 -15.58 6.82
CA ALA A 94 22.85 -16.27 7.93
C ALA A 94 22.52 -17.77 8.01
N GLY A 95 21.79 -18.32 7.03
CA GLY A 95 21.41 -19.74 6.99
C GLY A 95 20.37 -20.13 8.05
N LYS A 96 19.67 -19.16 8.64
CA LYS A 96 18.64 -19.45 9.65
C LYS A 96 17.38 -19.98 8.96
N PRO A 97 16.85 -21.15 9.37
CA PRO A 97 15.57 -21.63 8.89
C PRO A 97 14.50 -20.58 9.12
N THR A 98 13.89 -20.10 8.05
CA THR A 98 12.88 -19.03 8.08
C THR A 98 11.63 -19.52 7.36
N GLN A 99 10.47 -19.29 7.95
CA GLN A 99 9.19 -19.69 7.39
C GLN A 99 8.26 -18.48 7.35
N ALA A 100 7.31 -18.50 6.41
CA ALA A 100 6.27 -17.49 6.30
C ALA A 100 4.92 -18.18 6.06
N SER A 101 3.86 -17.53 6.54
CA SER A 101 2.49 -17.90 6.25
C SER A 101 1.75 -16.68 5.77
N ILE A 102 1.02 -16.82 4.66
CA ILE A 102 0.11 -15.80 4.15
C ILE A 102 -1.30 -16.33 4.34
N VAL A 103 -2.15 -15.51 4.95
CA VAL A 103 -3.56 -15.81 5.16
C VAL A 103 -4.36 -14.91 4.23
N THR A 104 -5.18 -15.52 3.38
CA THR A 104 -6.15 -14.81 2.57
C THR A 104 -7.52 -15.00 3.19
N GLU A 105 -8.15 -13.90 3.58
CA GLU A 105 -9.51 -13.89 4.12
C GLU A 105 -10.46 -13.29 3.10
N LYS A 106 -11.63 -13.90 2.92
CA LYS A 106 -12.68 -13.33 2.07
C LYS A 106 -13.25 -12.10 2.77
N THR A 107 -13.29 -10.98 2.04
CA THR A 107 -13.82 -9.71 2.52
C THR A 107 -14.53 -8.98 1.39
N ASP A 108 -15.53 -8.16 1.74
CA ASP A 108 -16.21 -7.26 0.80
C ASP A 108 -15.47 -5.89 0.70
N TYR A 109 -14.32 -5.78 1.36
CA TYR A 109 -13.47 -4.60 1.39
C TYR A 109 -12.14 -4.85 0.69
N VAL A 110 -11.58 -3.81 0.09
CA VAL A 110 -10.24 -3.84 -0.50
C VAL A 110 -9.57 -2.48 -0.26
N ALA A 111 -8.26 -2.51 -0.01
CA ALA A 111 -7.47 -1.31 0.11
C ALA A 111 -7.15 -0.74 -1.29
N PHE A 112 -7.33 0.57 -1.44
CA PHE A 112 -6.98 1.32 -2.65
C PHE A 112 -6.21 2.57 -2.29
N ASP A 113 -5.29 2.97 -3.15
CA ASP A 113 -4.55 4.23 -3.06
C ASP A 113 -4.92 5.14 -4.23
N GLY A 114 -4.91 6.45 -3.98
CA GLY A 114 -5.01 7.47 -5.04
C GLY A 114 -5.84 8.69 -4.64
N THR A 115 -5.76 9.74 -5.47
CA THR A 115 -6.57 10.96 -5.30
C THR A 115 -8.07 10.68 -5.44
N SER A 116 -8.44 9.64 -6.18
CA SER A 116 -9.80 9.12 -6.23
C SER A 116 -10.32 8.67 -4.87
N MET A 117 -9.46 8.19 -3.97
CA MET A 117 -9.82 7.80 -2.60
C MET A 117 -9.78 8.98 -1.63
N ALA A 118 -8.91 9.98 -1.88
CA ALA A 118 -8.92 11.25 -1.14
C ALA A 118 -10.18 12.08 -1.42
N THR A 119 -10.67 12.07 -2.66
CA THR A 119 -11.85 12.84 -3.10
C THR A 119 -13.12 12.58 -2.26
N PRO A 120 -13.57 11.33 -2.03
CA PRO A 120 -14.77 11.05 -1.23
C PRO A 120 -14.59 11.43 0.25
N HIS A 121 -13.37 11.43 0.79
CA HIS A 121 -13.13 11.95 2.14
C HIS A 121 -13.44 13.45 2.23
N VAL A 122 -12.92 14.25 1.28
CA VAL A 122 -13.21 15.68 1.22
C VAL A 122 -14.70 15.94 0.97
N ALA A 123 -15.32 15.17 0.08
CA ALA A 123 -16.77 15.27 -0.18
C ALA A 123 -17.61 14.96 1.07
N GLY A 124 -17.20 13.96 1.87
CA GLY A 124 -17.83 13.65 3.16
C GLY A 124 -17.73 14.82 4.15
N VAL A 125 -16.57 15.47 4.25
CA VAL A 125 -16.41 16.67 5.10
C VAL A 125 -17.27 17.83 4.60
N VAL A 126 -17.37 18.04 3.28
CA VAL A 126 -18.29 19.04 2.71
C VAL A 126 -19.75 18.76 3.12
N ALA A 127 -20.16 17.49 3.12
CA ALA A 127 -21.49 17.10 3.57
C ALA A 127 -21.71 17.40 5.06
N LEU A 128 -20.70 17.17 5.92
CA LEU A 128 -20.76 17.52 7.35
C LEU A 128 -20.86 19.05 7.56
N ILE A 129 -20.07 19.84 6.83
CA ILE A 129 -20.16 21.31 6.85
C ILE A 129 -21.57 21.77 6.47
N LYS A 130 -22.15 21.21 5.39
CA LYS A 130 -23.51 21.51 4.97
C LYS A 130 -24.57 21.08 5.98
N ALA A 131 -24.37 19.97 6.68
CA ALA A 131 -25.26 19.52 7.73
C ALA A 131 -25.24 20.48 8.93
N ALA A 132 -24.07 21.01 9.28
CA ALA A 132 -23.90 22.00 10.34
C ALA A 132 -24.48 23.38 9.97
N ASN A 133 -24.30 23.82 8.72
CA ASN A 133 -24.83 25.09 8.23
C ASN A 133 -25.27 24.99 6.76
N ARG A 134 -26.58 24.82 6.54
CA ARG A 134 -27.16 24.62 5.21
C ARG A 134 -27.06 25.85 4.30
N ASN A 135 -26.91 27.04 4.88
CA ASN A 135 -26.93 28.33 4.16
C ASN A 135 -25.59 28.66 3.49
N LEU A 136 -24.48 28.02 3.91
CA LEU A 136 -23.16 28.25 3.30
C LEU A 136 -23.16 27.93 1.80
N LYS A 137 -22.66 28.85 0.98
CA LYS A 137 -22.50 28.68 -0.47
C LYS A 137 -21.25 27.84 -0.78
N PRO A 138 -21.18 27.19 -1.95
CA PRO A 138 -20.02 26.38 -2.34
C PRO A 138 -18.67 27.10 -2.24
N ALA A 139 -18.62 28.39 -2.60
CA ALA A 139 -17.40 29.20 -2.49
C ALA A 139 -16.97 29.41 -1.03
N GLU A 140 -17.93 29.67 -0.13
CA GLU A 140 -17.66 29.84 1.31
C GLU A 140 -17.17 28.53 1.93
N ILE A 141 -17.75 27.39 1.52
CA ILE A 141 -17.30 26.06 1.96
C ILE A 141 -15.87 25.79 1.49
N LYS A 142 -15.55 26.13 0.23
CA LYS A 142 -14.19 25.95 -0.31
C LYS A 142 -13.16 26.77 0.47
N GLU A 143 -13.44 28.03 0.75
CA GLU A 143 -12.52 28.88 1.51
C GLU A 143 -12.39 28.45 2.97
N LEU A 144 -13.50 28.02 3.59
CA LEU A 144 -13.49 27.48 4.93
C LEU A 144 -12.61 26.22 5.01
N LEU A 145 -12.78 25.26 4.10
CA LEU A 145 -11.92 24.07 4.02
C LEU A 145 -10.45 24.41 3.88
N LYS A 146 -10.11 25.37 3.01
CA LYS A 146 -8.73 25.83 2.80
C LYS A 146 -8.16 26.47 4.07
N LYS A 147 -8.95 27.29 4.77
CA LYS A 147 -8.53 28.02 5.98
C LYS A 147 -8.33 27.09 7.17
N THR A 148 -9.12 26.02 7.27
CA THR A 148 -9.07 25.09 8.39
C THR A 148 -8.20 23.86 8.14
N ALA A 149 -7.66 23.71 6.93
CA ALA A 149 -6.76 22.61 6.59
C ALA A 149 -5.51 22.64 7.48
N GLN A 150 -5.05 21.46 7.87
CA GLN A 150 -3.81 21.30 8.63
C GLN A 150 -2.62 21.31 7.67
N PRO A 151 -1.67 22.26 7.80
CA PRO A 151 -0.49 22.30 6.95
C PRO A 151 0.32 21.01 7.05
N LEU A 152 0.80 20.53 5.90
CA LEU A 152 1.65 19.35 5.81
C LEU A 152 3.03 19.75 5.32
N GLY A 153 4.05 19.50 6.14
CA GLY A 153 5.48 19.61 5.80
C GLY A 153 5.89 20.84 4.98
N PRO A 154 7.05 20.79 4.31
CA PRO A 154 7.37 21.70 3.23
C PRO A 154 6.40 21.50 2.04
N ASN A 155 5.93 22.59 1.44
CA ASN A 155 4.94 22.56 0.34
C ASN A 155 5.34 23.46 -0.85
N GLU A 156 6.64 23.59 -1.12
CA GLU A 156 7.20 24.50 -2.13
C GLU A 156 6.71 24.18 -3.56
N LYS A 157 6.42 22.91 -3.83
CA LYS A 157 5.91 22.42 -5.12
C LYS A 157 4.38 22.32 -5.17
N ASN A 158 3.69 22.84 -4.15
CA ASN A 158 2.24 22.78 -4.00
C ASN A 158 1.67 21.34 -4.08
N GLU A 159 2.34 20.41 -3.40
CA GLU A 159 1.97 18.99 -3.33
C GLU A 159 0.70 18.75 -2.49
N TYR A 160 0.45 19.60 -1.49
CA TYR A 160 -0.65 19.42 -0.52
C TYR A 160 -1.75 20.49 -0.62
N GLY A 161 -1.64 21.45 -1.54
CA GLY A 161 -2.57 22.58 -1.58
C GLY A 161 -2.58 23.36 -0.26
N SER A 162 -3.74 23.52 0.36
CA SER A 162 -3.86 24.16 1.68
C SER A 162 -3.54 23.22 2.87
N GLY A 163 -3.28 21.94 2.62
CA GLY A 163 -2.96 20.93 3.64
C GLY A 163 -4.00 19.82 3.77
N LEU A 164 -3.86 19.01 4.82
CA LEU A 164 -4.78 17.91 5.15
C LEU A 164 -6.14 18.46 5.57
N VAL A 165 -7.23 17.90 5.03
CA VAL A 165 -8.58 18.27 5.44
C VAL A 165 -8.79 18.02 6.94
N ASN A 166 -9.26 19.03 7.67
CA ASN A 166 -9.59 18.92 9.09
C ASN A 166 -11.10 19.08 9.27
N ALA A 167 -11.79 17.97 9.49
CA ALA A 167 -13.25 17.94 9.60
C ALA A 167 -13.76 18.70 10.83
N GLU A 168 -13.11 18.55 11.98
CA GLU A 168 -13.50 19.20 13.22
C GLU A 168 -13.39 20.73 13.10
N ALA A 169 -12.23 21.22 12.69
CA ALA A 169 -11.99 22.66 12.53
C ALA A 169 -12.95 23.27 11.50
N ALA A 170 -13.22 22.56 10.40
CA ALA A 170 -14.17 23.01 9.39
C ALA A 170 -15.61 23.07 9.91
N VAL A 171 -16.08 22.03 10.60
CA VAL A 171 -17.45 22.00 11.15
C VAL A 171 -17.62 23.05 12.25
N ASN A 172 -16.62 23.25 13.12
CA ASN A 172 -16.66 24.31 14.14
C ASN A 172 -16.71 25.70 13.51
N ALA A 173 -15.88 25.97 12.49
CA ALA A 173 -15.92 27.22 11.75
C ALA A 173 -17.31 27.46 11.09
N ALA A 174 -17.95 26.40 10.58
CA ALA A 174 -19.28 26.50 9.97
C ALA A 174 -20.39 26.84 10.99
N LEU A 175 -20.19 26.45 12.26
CA LEU A 175 -21.05 26.77 13.40
C LEU A 175 -20.72 28.13 14.04
N GLY A 176 -19.68 28.82 13.58
CA GLY A 176 -19.21 30.07 14.19
C GLY A 176 -18.53 29.89 15.55
N LYS A 177 -17.93 28.71 15.79
CA LYS A 177 -17.19 28.37 17.00
C LYS A 177 -15.67 28.50 16.80
#